data_AF-A0A3D0WSY6-F1
#
_entry.id   AF-A0A3D0WSY6-F1
#
_cell.length_a   1.000
_cell.length_b   1.000
_cell.length_c   1.000
_cell.angle_alpha   90.00
_cell.angle_beta   90.00
_cell.angle_gamma   90.00
#
_symmetry.space_group_name_H-M   'P 1'
#
loop_
_entity.id
_entity.type
_entity.pdbx_description
1 polymer ?
#
loop_
_entity_poly.entity_id
_entity_poly.type
_entity_poly.pdbx_seq_one_letter_code
_entity_poly.pdbx_strand_id
1 'polypeptide(L)'
;EKLFKLKENNTNIRTEILAGIITFLTMSYILAVNPQILGETGMDKGALFTTTAVAAIAGTIFMALIANVPIAQAPGMGLNNFFAFSVVIAMGHSWQFALTGVLLSGFCFMLLTIFN
;
A
#
# COMPACT_ATOMS: atom_id res chain seq x y z
N GLU A 1 -18.74 21.02 -4.11
CA GLU A 1 -18.39 20.56 -5.47
C GLU A 1 -16.89 20.70 -5.83
N LYS A 2 -15.99 21.18 -4.94
CA LYS A 2 -14.53 21.29 -5.22
C LYS A 2 -13.73 19.97 -5.07
N LEU A 3 -14.18 19.04 -4.22
CA LEU A 3 -13.57 17.72 -4.01
C LEU A 3 -14.42 16.64 -4.72
N PHE A 4 -13.76 15.69 -5.40
CA PHE A 4 -14.32 14.55 -6.13
C PHE A 4 -15.35 14.81 -7.25
N LYS A 5 -15.87 16.04 -7.41
CA LYS A 5 -16.67 16.51 -8.56
C LYS A 5 -17.75 15.51 -9.02
N LEU A 6 -18.51 14.95 -8.08
CA LEU A 6 -19.42 13.83 -8.33
C LEU A 6 -20.42 14.05 -9.49
N LYS A 7 -20.95 15.28 -9.63
CA LYS A 7 -21.84 15.63 -10.76
C LYS A 7 -21.11 15.67 -12.10
N GLU A 8 -19.90 16.21 -12.16
CA GLU A 8 -19.07 16.19 -13.38
C GLU A 8 -18.67 14.76 -13.74
N ASN A 9 -18.47 13.91 -12.72
CA ASN A 9 -18.18 12.48 -12.86
C ASN A 9 -19.46 11.62 -13.05
N ASN A 10 -20.64 12.22 -13.22
CA ASN A 10 -21.93 11.54 -13.42
C ASN A 10 -22.23 10.43 -12.39
N THR A 11 -21.80 10.61 -11.14
CA THR A 11 -21.93 9.65 -10.05
C THR A 11 -22.69 10.24 -8.86
N ASN A 12 -23.03 9.39 -7.88
CA ASN A 12 -23.70 9.79 -6.64
C ASN A 12 -23.07 9.09 -5.43
N ILE A 13 -23.34 9.62 -4.23
CA ILE A 13 -22.74 9.16 -2.97
C ILE A 13 -22.97 7.66 -2.73
N ARG A 14 -24.16 7.14 -3.06
CA ARG A 14 -24.48 5.72 -2.85
C ARG A 14 -23.61 4.83 -3.73
N THR A 15 -23.44 5.21 -5.00
CA THR A 15 -22.56 4.51 -5.94
C THR A 15 -21.11 4.51 -5.45
N GLU A 16 -20.59 5.66 -5.01
CA GLU A 16 -19.21 5.78 -4.53
C GLU A 16 -18.94 4.97 -3.26
N ILE A 17 -19.89 4.94 -2.30
CA ILE A 17 -19.76 4.11 -1.11
C ILE A 17 -19.72 2.62 -1.48
N LEU A 18 -20.61 2.18 -2.37
CA LEU A 18 -20.61 0.79 -2.84
C LEU A 18 -19.32 0.45 -3.59
N ALA A 19 -18.85 1.33 -4.47
CA ALA A 19 -17.59 1.17 -5.19
C ALA A 19 -16.41 1.05 -4.21
N GLY A 20 -16.33 1.92 -3.20
CA GLY A 20 -15.32 1.86 -2.15
C GLY A 20 -15.34 0.55 -1.36
N ILE A 21 -16.53 0.03 -1.01
CA ILE A 21 -16.67 -1.27 -0.34
C ILE A 21 -16.20 -2.41 -1.26
N ILE A 22 -16.60 -2.41 -2.53
CA ILE A 22 -16.18 -3.44 -3.50
C ILE A 22 -14.66 -3.42 -3.69
N THR A 23 -14.08 -2.23 -3.83
CA THR A 23 -12.63 -2.06 -3.90
C THR A 23 -11.97 -2.59 -2.65
N PHE A 24 -12.40 -2.19 -1.46
CA PHE A 24 -11.88 -2.70 -0.19
C PHE A 24 -11.92 -4.23 -0.12
N LEU A 25 -13.05 -4.84 -0.44
CA LEU A 25 -13.20 -6.30 -0.42
C LEU A 25 -12.24 -6.98 -1.42
N THR A 26 -12.05 -6.39 -2.60
CA THR A 26 -11.15 -6.91 -3.64
C THR A 26 -9.68 -6.92 -3.19
N MET A 27 -9.24 -5.92 -2.41
CA MET A 27 -7.87 -5.85 -1.86
C MET A 27 -7.75 -6.45 -0.46
N SER A 28 -8.85 -6.83 0.20
CA SER A 28 -8.84 -7.31 1.59
C SER A 28 -7.97 -8.55 1.81
N TYR A 29 -7.78 -9.40 0.78
CA TYR A 29 -6.90 -10.56 0.85
C TYR A 29 -5.46 -10.19 1.23
N ILE A 30 -5.02 -8.99 0.87
CA ILE A 30 -3.68 -8.48 1.19
C ILE A 30 -3.45 -8.45 2.71
N LEU A 31 -4.50 -8.19 3.49
CA LEU A 31 -4.42 -8.19 4.96
C LEU A 31 -4.06 -9.56 5.51
N ALA A 32 -4.48 -10.65 4.85
CA ALA A 32 -4.12 -12.01 5.25
C ALA A 32 -2.78 -12.45 4.64
N VAL A 33 -2.57 -12.15 3.35
CA VAL A 33 -1.43 -12.68 2.59
C VAL A 33 -0.13 -11.94 2.91
N ASN A 34 -0.17 -10.63 3.16
CA ASN A 34 1.05 -9.88 3.46
C ASN A 34 1.74 -10.34 4.76
N PRO A 35 1.02 -10.57 5.88
CA PRO A 35 1.60 -11.17 7.07
C PRO A 35 2.12 -12.59 6.87
N GLN A 36 1.49 -13.37 5.99
CA GLN A 36 1.97 -14.72 5.67
C GLN A 36 3.32 -14.66 4.97
N ILE A 37 3.51 -13.77 3.99
CA ILE A 37 4.78 -13.64 3.25
C ILE A 37 5.86 -13.03 4.13
N LEU A 38 5.63 -11.84 4.69
CA LEU A 38 6.65 -11.12 5.44
C LEU A 38 6.94 -11.79 6.79
N GLY A 39 6.00 -12.56 7.34
CA GLY A 39 6.22 -13.34 8.56
C GLY A 39 7.26 -14.45 8.40
N GLU A 40 7.51 -14.95 7.19
CA GLU A 40 8.59 -15.91 6.90
C GLU A 40 9.99 -15.30 7.14
N THR A 41 10.09 -13.97 7.18
CA THR A 41 11.34 -13.26 7.49
C THR A 41 11.59 -13.08 8.99
N GLY A 42 10.69 -13.58 9.85
CA GLY A 42 10.76 -13.43 11.31
C GLY A 42 10.06 -12.19 11.86
N MET A 43 9.31 -11.45 11.03
CA MET A 43 8.48 -10.32 11.46
C MET A 43 7.19 -10.80 12.13
N ASP A 44 6.69 -10.03 13.11
CA ASP A 44 5.44 -10.36 13.80
C ASP A 44 4.22 -10.22 12.86
N LYS A 45 3.45 -11.32 12.72
CA LYS A 45 2.32 -11.39 11.79
C LYS A 45 1.17 -10.46 12.21
N GLY A 46 0.93 -10.27 13.52
CA GLY A 46 -0.13 -9.39 14.02
C GLY A 46 0.17 -7.91 13.79
N ALA A 47 1.42 -7.52 14.04
CA ALA A 47 1.95 -6.20 13.75
C ALA A 47 1.92 -5.91 12.24
N LEU A 48 2.28 -6.89 11.40
CA LEU A 48 2.20 -6.78 9.94
C LEU A 48 0.77 -6.58 9.46
N PHE A 49 -0.20 -7.32 10.00
CA PHE A 49 -1.62 -7.14 9.66
C PHE A 49 -2.06 -5.71 9.95
N THR A 50 -1.79 -5.25 11.18
CA THR A 50 -2.19 -3.92 11.66
C THR A 50 -1.51 -2.82 10.86
N THR A 51 -0.20 -2.93 10.64
CA THR A 51 0.58 -1.94 9.89
C THR A 51 0.12 -1.87 8.44
N THR A 52 -0.20 -3.00 7.81
CA THR A 52 -0.73 -3.03 6.43
C THR A 52 -2.07 -2.31 6.33
N ALA A 53 -2.99 -2.59 7.25
CA ALA A 53 -4.30 -1.93 7.28
C ALA A 53 -4.15 -0.42 7.47
N VAL A 54 -3.37 0.01 8.47
CA VAL A 54 -3.15 1.42 8.78
C VAL A 54 -2.46 2.14 7.62
N ALA A 55 -1.42 1.55 7.01
CA ALA A 55 -0.72 2.13 5.87
C ALA A 55 -1.61 2.25 4.63
N ALA A 56 -2.44 1.25 4.34
CA ALA A 56 -3.39 1.29 3.23
C ALA A 56 -4.46 2.37 3.43
N ILE A 57 -5.00 2.51 4.65
CA ILE A 57 -5.94 3.59 5.01
C ILE A 57 -5.27 4.95 4.84
N ALA A 58 -4.08 5.14 5.42
CA ALA A 58 -3.36 6.41 5.34
C ALA A 58 -3.02 6.79 3.90
N GLY A 59 -2.50 5.86 3.10
CA GLY A 59 -2.18 6.08 1.68
C GLY A 59 -3.41 6.38 0.84
N THR A 60 -4.51 5.64 1.05
CA THR A 60 -5.77 5.90 0.33
C THR A 60 -6.36 7.25 0.71
N ILE A 61 -6.32 7.65 1.98
CA ILE A 61 -6.76 8.99 2.42
C ILE A 61 -5.87 10.08 1.82
N PHE A 62 -4.56 9.86 1.78
CA PHE A 62 -3.61 10.79 1.15
C PHE A 62 -3.96 11.00 -0.33
N MET A 63 -4.19 9.93 -1.08
CA MET A 63 -4.62 10.01 -2.49
C MET A 63 -5.98 10.69 -2.65
N ALA A 64 -6.92 10.40 -1.75
CA ALA A 64 -8.26 10.97 -1.79
C ALA A 64 -8.27 12.48 -1.51
N LEU A 65 -7.52 12.96 -0.50
CA LEU A 65 -7.60 14.35 -0.05
C LEU A 65 -6.59 15.27 -0.72
N ILE A 66 -5.37 14.80 -0.98
CA ILE A 66 -4.28 15.64 -1.49
C ILE A 66 -4.22 15.54 -3.02
N ALA A 67 -4.19 14.32 -3.55
CA ALA A 67 -4.18 14.13 -5.00
C ALA A 67 -5.58 14.24 -5.63
N ASN A 68 -6.65 14.10 -4.84
CA ASN A 68 -8.05 14.16 -5.29
C ASN A 68 -8.32 13.19 -6.47
N VAL A 69 -7.75 11.98 -6.37
CA VAL A 69 -7.92 10.90 -7.35
C VAL A 69 -8.51 9.64 -6.70
N PRO A 70 -9.38 8.89 -7.39
CA PRO A 70 -10.04 7.71 -6.85
C PRO A 70 -9.14 6.46 -6.94
N ILE A 71 -8.01 6.48 -6.24
CA ILE A 71 -7.03 5.38 -6.22
C ILE A 71 -6.91 4.82 -4.81
N ALA A 72 -7.20 3.52 -4.65
CA ALA A 72 -6.93 2.81 -3.42
C ALA A 72 -5.48 2.33 -3.38
N GLN A 73 -4.78 2.64 -2.30
CA GLN A 73 -3.36 2.30 -2.14
C GLN A 73 -3.20 1.09 -1.23
N ALA A 74 -2.51 0.08 -1.74
CA ALA A 74 -2.19 -1.16 -1.04
C ALA A 74 -0.77 -1.63 -1.42
N PRO A 75 -0.13 -2.50 -0.62
CA PRO A 75 1.22 -2.97 -0.94
C PRO A 75 1.24 -3.82 -2.22
N GLY A 76 2.30 -3.65 -3.01
CA GLY A 76 2.55 -4.44 -4.21
C GLY A 76 3.03 -5.84 -3.87
N MET A 77 2.17 -6.84 -4.02
CA MET A 77 2.44 -8.23 -3.60
C MET A 77 3.71 -8.84 -4.23
N GLY A 78 4.02 -8.50 -5.49
CA GLY A 78 5.25 -8.97 -6.14
C GLY A 78 6.54 -8.45 -5.50
N LEU A 79 6.53 -7.19 -5.06
CA LEU A 79 7.69 -6.58 -4.37
C LEU A 79 7.88 -7.17 -2.98
N ASN A 80 6.79 -7.49 -2.27
CA ASN A 80 6.88 -8.14 -0.96
C ASN A 80 7.44 -9.56 -1.06
N ASN A 81 7.08 -10.30 -2.12
CA ASN A 81 7.68 -11.61 -2.39
C ASN A 81 9.19 -11.50 -2.69
N PHE A 82 9.59 -10.54 -3.53
CA PHE A 82 11.00 -10.29 -3.80
C PHE A 82 11.77 -9.91 -2.52
N PHE A 83 11.21 -9.01 -1.71
CA PHE A 83 11.77 -8.61 -0.43
C PHE A 83 11.99 -9.82 0.49
N ALA A 84 10.95 -10.62 0.73
CA ALA A 84 11.02 -11.72 1.68
C ALA A 84 11.91 -12.86 1.18
N PHE A 85 11.63 -13.37 -0.02
CA PHE A 85 12.26 -14.60 -0.49
C PHE A 85 13.62 -14.36 -1.12
N SER A 86 13.82 -13.26 -1.84
CA SER A 86 15.10 -12.98 -2.50
C SER A 86 16.07 -12.25 -1.57
N VAL A 87 15.67 -11.12 -0.97
CA VAL A 87 16.60 -10.28 -0.20
C VAL A 87 16.83 -10.80 1.21
N VAL A 88 15.77 -11.17 1.92
CA VAL A 88 15.92 -11.61 3.31
C VAL A 88 16.32 -13.09 3.39
N ILE A 89 15.56 -13.97 2.76
CA ILE A 89 15.80 -15.43 2.88
C ILE A 89 16.96 -15.89 2.02
N ALA A 90 16.95 -15.64 0.69
CA ALA A 90 17.99 -16.18 -0.20
C ALA A 90 19.35 -15.49 -0.05
N MET A 91 19.39 -14.16 0.13
CA MET A 91 20.65 -13.42 0.36
C MET A 91 21.07 -13.39 1.84
N GLY A 92 20.20 -13.81 2.77
CA GLY A 92 20.52 -13.90 4.20
C GLY A 92 20.61 -12.55 4.93
N HIS A 93 20.06 -11.48 4.36
CA HIS A 93 20.03 -10.17 5.03
C HIS A 93 18.91 -10.10 6.07
N SER A 94 19.09 -9.26 7.10
CA SER A 94 18.01 -9.00 8.05
C SER A 94 16.88 -8.19 7.41
N TRP A 95 15.63 -8.41 7.86
CA TRP A 95 14.48 -7.65 7.36
C TRP A 95 14.61 -6.15 7.66
N GLN A 96 15.30 -5.77 8.74
CA GLN A 96 15.60 -4.36 9.07
C GLN A 96 16.55 -3.73 8.04
N PHE A 97 17.59 -4.48 7.63
CA PHE A 97 18.51 -4.03 6.59
C PHE A 97 17.78 -3.85 5.26
N ALA A 98 16.97 -4.84 4.88
CA ALA A 98 16.18 -4.77 3.66
C ALA A 98 15.17 -3.59 3.68
N LEU A 99 14.50 -3.33 4.81
CA LEU A 99 13.60 -2.17 4.96
C LEU A 99 14.34 -0.84 4.83
N THR A 100 15.60 -0.77 5.27
CA THR A 100 16.43 0.42 5.07
C THR A 100 16.64 0.68 3.57
N GLY A 101 16.86 -0.36 2.78
CA GLY A 101 16.92 -0.25 1.31
C GLY A 101 15.60 0.24 0.69
N VAL A 102 14.46 -0.22 1.19
CA VAL A 102 13.12 0.24 0.75
C VAL A 102 12.91 1.72 1.08
N LEU A 103 13.35 2.18 2.26
CA LEU A 103 13.26 3.57 2.65
C LEU A 103 14.14 4.45 1.74
N LEU A 104 15.38 4.04 1.49
CA LEU A 104 16.31 4.75 0.62
C LEU A 104 15.81 4.83 -0.83
N SER A 105 15.22 3.75 -1.36
CA SER A 105 14.63 3.78 -2.69
C SER A 105 13.45 4.76 -2.78
N GLY A 106 12.66 4.87 -1.71
CA GLY A 106 11.61 5.90 -1.60
C GLY A 106 12.16 7.33 -1.68
N PHE A 107 13.27 7.62 -1.00
CA PHE A 107 13.94 8.91 -1.13
C PHE A 107 14.50 9.15 -2.53
N CYS A 108 15.12 8.14 -3.15
CA CYS A 108 15.60 8.23 -4.53
C CYS A 108 14.46 8.55 -5.51
N PHE A 109 13.32 7.85 -5.40
CA PHE A 109 12.13 8.13 -6.22
C PHE A 109 11.59 9.54 -5.99
N MET A 110 11.53 10.01 -4.75
CA MET A 110 11.09 11.37 -4.44
C MET A 110 12.00 12.42 -5.08
N LEU A 111 13.32 12.25 -4.99
CA LEU A 111 14.27 13.15 -5.64
C LEU A 111 14.10 13.13 -7.16
N LEU A 112 13.99 11.95 -7.77
CA LEU A 112 13.75 11.82 -9.21
C LEU A 112 12.47 12.56 -9.64
N THR A 113 11.36 12.42 -8.90
CA THR A 113 10.11 13.12 -9.19
C THR A 113 10.21 14.65 -9.05
N ILE A 114 11.08 15.16 -8.17
CA ILE A 114 11.29 16.61 -8.01
C ILE A 114 12.12 17.19 -9.16
N PHE A 115 13.09 16.45 -9.68
CA PHE A 115 14.01 16.92 -10.72
C PHE A 115 13.57 16.61 -12.16
N ASN A 116 12.52 15.80 -12.34
CA ASN A 116 11.98 15.43 -13.64
C ASN A 116 10.59 16.02 -13.88
#